data_AF-B8XCB7-F1
#
_entry.id   AF-B8XCB7-F1
#
_cell.length_a   1.000
_cell.length_b   1.000
_cell.length_c   1.000
_cell.angle_alpha   90.00
_cell.angle_beta   90.00
_cell.angle_gamma   90.00
#
_symmetry.space_group_name_H-M   'P 1'
#
loop_
_entity.id
_entity.type
_entity.pdbx_description
1 polymer ?
#
loop_
_entity_poly.entity_id
_entity_poly.type
_entity_poly.pdbx_seq_one_letter_code
_entity_poly.pdbx_strand_id
1 'polypeptide(L)'
;LITHHDTVLLVAFLVTDMSPVSEDTLKQYMRNRLPTYSIPNKIVFRNELPRLSGGKLNRAGLVFEDDENLTHSISANNFTTTERIIADIWEKLLLTNNINKKSNFFDLGGNSMLSVRCVALAAAKGVNFTVSQIYNNPVLDTLAASIKEQCFKNEYVSSNENNRLKTLPMVRFFYHRVKLMEHFNISEMFIDTENVLDKSVLIQAINQLTQDYSLLRMVADQKDDDIQFYSLVSAEGLHIQQIGCFSSRVELTRR
;
A
#
# COMPACT_ATOMS: atom_id res chain seq x y z
N LEU A 1 6.22 -20.81 5.18
CA LEU A 1 7.08 -19.64 4.87
C LEU A 1 8.52 -20.08 5.09
N ILE A 2 9.39 -19.86 4.12
CA ILE A 2 10.82 -20.17 4.19
C ILE A 2 11.56 -18.84 3.99
N THR A 3 12.52 -18.56 4.86
CA THR A 3 13.38 -17.38 4.74
C THR A 3 14.52 -17.71 3.77
N HIS A 4 14.67 -16.92 2.71
CA HIS A 4 15.72 -17.07 1.71
C HIS A 4 16.31 -15.69 1.41
N HIS A 5 17.63 -15.52 1.63
CA HIS A 5 18.36 -14.25 1.45
C HIS A 5 17.57 -13.01 1.93
N ASP A 6 17.19 -12.98 3.21
CA ASP A 6 16.44 -11.89 3.86
C ASP A 6 15.00 -11.63 3.38
N THR A 7 14.45 -12.49 2.51
CA THR A 7 13.04 -12.44 2.09
C THR A 7 12.24 -13.64 2.61
N VAL A 8 10.99 -13.41 3.00
CA VAL A 8 10.08 -14.46 3.49
C VAL A 8 9.21 -14.94 2.33
N LEU A 9 9.42 -16.17 1.88
CA LEU A 9 8.71 -16.76 0.74
C LEU A 9 7.66 -17.79 1.19
N LEU A 10 6.50 -17.79 0.54
CA LEU A 10 5.52 -18.85 0.61
C LEU A 10 5.87 -19.96 -0.37
N VAL A 11 6.38 -21.08 0.14
CA VAL A 11 6.72 -22.26 -0.66
C VAL A 11 5.69 -23.36 -0.40
N ALA A 12 5.13 -23.92 -1.47
CA ALA A 12 4.23 -25.06 -1.41
C ALA A 12 4.95 -26.33 -1.87
N PHE A 13 4.96 -27.35 -1.01
CA PHE A 13 5.46 -28.68 -1.36
C PHE A 13 4.29 -29.57 -1.76
N LEU A 14 4.34 -30.11 -2.98
CA LEU A 14 3.26 -30.92 -3.54
C LEU A 14 3.76 -32.35 -3.83
N VAL A 15 2.98 -33.33 -3.40
CA VAL A 15 3.12 -34.74 -3.80
C VAL A 15 1.92 -35.07 -4.69
N THR A 16 2.17 -35.63 -5.87
CA THR A 16 1.13 -35.97 -6.84
C THR A 16 1.53 -37.20 -7.63
N ASP A 17 0.57 -38.09 -7.86
CA ASP A 17 0.75 -39.27 -8.71
C ASP A 17 0.41 -38.98 -10.19
N MET A 18 -0.05 -37.76 -10.47
CA MET A 18 -0.43 -37.30 -11.81
C MET A 18 0.78 -36.85 -12.62
N SER A 19 0.68 -36.95 -13.96
CA SER A 19 1.64 -36.40 -14.92
C SER A 19 2.04 -34.95 -14.58
N PRO A 20 3.29 -34.52 -14.88
CA PRO A 20 3.81 -33.24 -14.40
C PRO A 20 2.96 -32.08 -14.91
N VAL A 21 2.23 -31.45 -14.00
CA VAL A 21 1.55 -30.17 -14.23
C VAL A 21 2.57 -29.07 -14.02
N SER A 22 2.64 -28.09 -14.92
CA SER A 22 3.57 -26.98 -14.75
C SER A 22 3.22 -26.13 -13.52
N GLU A 23 4.24 -25.55 -12.89
CA GLU A 23 4.09 -24.61 -11.78
C GLU A 23 3.14 -23.45 -12.16
N ASP A 24 3.25 -22.94 -13.39
CA ASP A 24 2.41 -21.85 -13.91
C ASP A 24 0.93 -22.22 -14.00
N THR A 25 0.60 -23.43 -14.47
CA THR A 25 -0.78 -23.89 -14.54
C THR A 25 -1.40 -23.99 -13.14
N LEU A 26 -0.65 -24.47 -12.15
CA LEU A 26 -1.12 -24.52 -10.76
C LEU A 26 -1.32 -23.12 -10.18
N LYS A 27 -0.35 -22.20 -10.37
CA LYS A 27 -0.48 -20.81 -9.93
C LYS A 27 -1.68 -20.12 -10.58
N GLN A 28 -1.91 -20.32 -11.87
CA GLN A 28 -3.08 -19.78 -12.57
C GLN A 28 -4.39 -20.34 -12.00
N TYR A 29 -4.44 -21.65 -11.75
CA TYR A 29 -5.60 -22.29 -11.12
C TYR A 29 -5.90 -21.71 -9.73
N MET A 30 -4.86 -21.44 -8.93
CA MET A 30 -4.98 -20.84 -7.60
C MET A 30 -5.40 -19.37 -7.65
N ARG A 31 -4.86 -18.57 -8.59
CA ARG A 31 -5.22 -17.14 -8.77
C ARG A 31 -6.71 -16.95 -9.04
N ASN A 32 -7.37 -17.92 -9.67
CA ASN A 32 -8.81 -17.88 -9.91
C ASN A 32 -9.68 -18.15 -8.66
N ARG A 33 -9.08 -18.56 -7.53
CA ARG A 33 -9.81 -19.03 -6.33
C ARG A 33 -9.30 -18.45 -5.02
N LEU A 34 -8.06 -17.97 -5.00
CA LEU A 34 -7.38 -17.50 -3.80
C LEU A 34 -6.94 -16.05 -3.99
N PRO A 35 -6.92 -15.26 -2.91
CA PRO A 35 -6.33 -13.93 -2.96
C PRO A 35 -4.83 -14.02 -3.25
N THR A 36 -4.27 -12.97 -3.86
CA THR A 36 -2.93 -13.01 -4.45
C THR A 36 -1.81 -13.31 -3.44
N TYR A 37 -1.97 -12.88 -2.18
CA TYR A 37 -1.00 -13.15 -1.10
C TYR A 37 -0.96 -14.62 -0.65
N SER A 38 -1.96 -15.42 -1.03
CA SER A 38 -2.03 -16.86 -0.71
C SER A 38 -1.46 -17.73 -1.83
N ILE A 39 -1.01 -17.11 -2.93
CA ILE A 39 -0.38 -17.82 -4.05
C ILE A 39 1.09 -18.07 -3.67
N PRO A 40 1.57 -19.32 -3.63
CA PRO A 40 2.96 -19.61 -3.31
C PRO A 40 3.92 -18.94 -4.29
N ASN A 41 5.00 -18.35 -3.78
CA ASN A 41 6.11 -17.86 -4.61
C ASN A 41 6.76 -19.01 -5.39
N LYS A 42 6.83 -20.20 -4.78
CA LYS A 42 7.38 -21.41 -5.41
C LYS A 42 6.54 -22.65 -5.12
N ILE A 43 6.37 -23.50 -6.13
CA ILE A 43 5.79 -24.86 -5.98
C ILE A 43 6.89 -25.89 -6.22
N VAL A 44 7.15 -26.73 -5.21
CA VAL A 44 8.20 -27.75 -5.24
C VAL A 44 7.54 -29.12 -5.25
N PHE A 45 7.72 -29.85 -6.34
CA PHE A 45 7.25 -31.23 -6.44
C PHE A 45 8.20 -32.17 -5.67
N ARG A 46 7.61 -33.09 -4.90
CA ARG A 46 8.32 -34.12 -4.16
C ARG A 46 7.64 -35.46 -4.41
N ASN A 47 8.44 -36.53 -4.45
CA ASN A 47 7.89 -37.90 -4.50
C ASN A 47 7.18 -38.25 -3.20
N GLU A 48 7.69 -37.74 -2.07
CA GLU A 48 7.10 -37.90 -0.76
C GLU A 48 7.44 -36.71 0.15
N LEU A 49 6.59 -36.47 1.15
CA LEU A 49 6.89 -35.49 2.18
C LEU A 49 7.73 -36.14 3.28
N PRO A 50 8.82 -35.48 3.75
CA PRO A 50 9.68 -36.02 4.80
C PRO A 50 8.89 -36.18 6.10
N ARG A 51 9.08 -37.31 6.79
CA ARG A 51 8.39 -37.60 8.06
C ARG A 51 9.40 -37.86 9.17
N LEU A 52 9.03 -37.49 10.38
CA LEU A 52 9.73 -37.90 11.60
C LEU A 52 9.42 -39.37 11.88
N SER A 53 10.23 -40.02 12.73
CA SER A 53 10.03 -41.41 13.16
C SER A 53 8.65 -41.70 13.77
N GLY A 54 7.96 -40.66 14.29
CA GLY A 54 6.57 -40.75 14.75
C GLY A 54 5.50 -40.49 13.67
N GLY A 55 5.85 -40.47 12.37
CA GLY A 55 4.91 -40.30 11.25
C GLY A 55 4.43 -38.87 10.97
N LYS A 56 4.76 -37.91 11.84
CA LYS A 56 4.49 -36.47 11.66
C LYS A 56 5.36 -35.89 10.55
N LEU A 57 4.88 -34.84 9.88
CA LEU A 57 5.64 -34.09 8.88
C LEU A 57 6.92 -33.50 9.48
N ASN A 58 8.07 -33.83 8.92
CA ASN A 58 9.35 -33.25 9.27
C ASN A 58 9.53 -31.92 8.51
N ARG A 59 9.05 -30.82 9.10
CA ARG A 59 9.15 -29.48 8.49
C ARG A 59 10.59 -29.04 8.26
N ALA A 60 11.55 -29.45 9.09
CA ALA A 60 12.96 -29.11 8.91
C ALA A 60 13.58 -29.81 7.68
N GLY A 61 13.01 -30.95 7.27
CA GLY A 61 13.40 -31.65 6.04
C GLY A 61 12.78 -31.07 4.77
N LEU A 62 11.85 -30.10 4.87
CA LEU A 62 11.28 -29.40 3.72
C LEU A 62 12.23 -28.29 3.27
N VAL A 63 13.36 -28.71 2.71
CA VAL A 63 14.35 -27.80 2.14
C VAL A 63 13.98 -27.49 0.69
N PHE A 64 14.07 -26.21 0.33
CA PHE A 64 14.03 -25.72 -1.02
C PHE A 64 15.41 -25.12 -1.30
N GLU A 65 16.15 -25.76 -2.20
CA GLU A 65 17.36 -25.17 -2.80
C GLU A 65 16.88 -24.46 -4.06
N ASP A 66 17.07 -23.14 -4.10
CA ASP A 66 16.83 -22.39 -5.32
C ASP A 66 17.92 -22.83 -6.30
N ASP A 67 17.53 -23.25 -7.52
CA ASP A 67 18.52 -23.45 -8.56
C ASP A 67 19.15 -22.08 -8.83
N GLU A 68 20.35 -21.84 -8.29
CA GLU A 68 21.16 -20.63 -8.51
C GLU A 68 21.39 -20.34 -10.00
N ASN A 69 21.07 -21.28 -10.90
CA ASN A 69 21.10 -21.09 -12.35
C ASN A 69 19.94 -20.25 -12.92
N LEU A 70 19.01 -19.78 -12.09
CA LEU A 70 18.08 -18.69 -12.43
C LEU A 70 18.51 -17.34 -11.84
N THR A 71 19.81 -17.15 -11.57
CA THR A 71 20.42 -15.93 -12.10
C THR A 71 20.26 -15.97 -13.61
N HIS A 72 19.07 -15.59 -14.10
CA HIS A 72 19.01 -14.75 -15.27
C HIS A 72 19.89 -13.57 -14.90
N SER A 73 21.16 -13.72 -15.27
CA SER A 73 22.13 -12.68 -15.27
C SER A 73 21.43 -11.39 -15.66
N ILE A 74 21.91 -10.30 -15.09
CA ILE A 74 21.67 -8.94 -15.56
C ILE A 74 22.28 -8.77 -16.98
N SER A 75 22.28 -9.82 -17.81
CA SER A 75 22.59 -9.81 -19.23
C SER A 75 21.41 -9.21 -19.96
N ALA A 76 21.45 -7.88 -20.05
CA ALA A 76 20.98 -7.15 -21.21
C ALA A 76 19.53 -7.48 -21.66
N ASN A 77 18.59 -7.58 -20.72
CA ASN A 77 17.20 -7.34 -21.11
C ASN A 77 17.13 -5.87 -21.50
N ASN A 78 17.02 -5.59 -22.81
CA ASN A 78 16.81 -4.27 -23.36
C ASN A 78 15.48 -3.72 -22.83
N PHE A 79 15.48 -3.19 -21.61
CA PHE A 79 14.33 -2.48 -21.06
C PHE A 79 14.09 -1.24 -21.91
N THR A 80 12.84 -1.05 -22.31
CA THR A 80 12.32 0.24 -22.73
C THR A 80 12.46 1.24 -21.58
N THR A 81 12.39 2.53 -21.89
CA THR A 81 12.43 3.60 -20.88
C THR A 81 11.36 3.38 -19.80
N THR A 82 10.15 2.99 -20.20
CA THR A 82 9.03 2.70 -19.29
C THR A 82 9.30 1.49 -18.40
N GLU A 83 9.78 0.37 -18.97
CA GLU A 83 10.14 -0.83 -18.20
C GLU A 83 11.20 -0.51 -17.15
N ARG A 84 12.23 0.27 -17.51
CA ARG A 84 13.29 0.66 -16.57
C ARG A 84 12.77 1.53 -15.42
N ILE A 85 11.94 2.53 -15.73
CA ILE A 85 11.35 3.39 -14.70
C ILE A 85 10.52 2.58 -13.70
N ILE A 86 9.71 1.64 -14.19
CA ILE A 86 8.85 0.79 -13.35
C ILE A 86 9.70 -0.19 -12.54
N ALA A 87 10.70 -0.83 -13.16
CA ALA A 87 11.62 -1.73 -12.48
C ALA A 87 12.32 -1.04 -11.30
N ASP A 88 12.91 0.15 -11.51
CA ASP A 88 13.57 0.92 -10.43
C ASP A 88 12.61 1.24 -9.27
N ILE A 89 11.33 1.47 -9.56
CA ILE A 89 10.30 1.71 -8.53
C ILE A 89 10.01 0.42 -7.78
N TRP A 90 9.87 -0.70 -8.50
CA TRP A 90 9.59 -2.00 -7.92
C TRP A 90 10.73 -2.47 -7.02
N GLU A 91 11.99 -2.31 -7.44
CA GLU A 91 13.16 -2.65 -6.62
C GLU A 91 13.13 -1.92 -5.27
N LYS A 92 12.79 -0.63 -5.27
CA LYS A 92 12.68 0.19 -4.07
C LYS A 92 11.46 -0.15 -3.19
N LEU A 93 10.32 -0.47 -3.81
CA LEU A 93 9.09 -0.75 -3.07
C LEU A 93 9.02 -2.17 -2.52
N LEU A 94 9.61 -3.12 -3.25
CA LEU A 94 9.57 -4.56 -2.95
C LEU A 94 10.87 -5.05 -2.29
N LEU A 95 11.87 -4.16 -2.15
CA LEU A 95 13.16 -4.44 -1.52
C LEU A 95 13.87 -5.64 -2.16
N THR A 96 13.90 -5.68 -3.49
CA THR A 96 14.52 -6.74 -4.29
C THR A 96 15.37 -6.14 -5.40
N ASN A 97 16.50 -6.77 -5.76
CA ASN A 97 17.43 -6.28 -6.78
C ASN A 97 17.37 -7.09 -8.09
N ASN A 98 16.45 -8.05 -8.19
CA ASN A 98 16.39 -9.04 -9.28
C ASN A 98 15.11 -8.88 -10.11
N ILE A 99 14.79 -7.66 -10.55
CA ILE A 99 13.65 -7.42 -11.45
C ILE A 99 14.04 -7.70 -12.91
N ASN A 100 13.27 -8.55 -13.58
CA ASN A 100 13.38 -8.83 -15.01
C ASN A 100 12.05 -8.54 -15.72
N LYS A 101 12.03 -8.60 -17.06
CA LYS A 101 10.82 -8.32 -17.86
C LYS A 101 9.60 -9.19 -17.50
N LYS A 102 9.85 -10.41 -17.02
CA LYS A 102 8.84 -11.39 -16.63
C LYS A 102 8.55 -11.41 -15.13
N SER A 103 9.15 -10.51 -14.36
CA SER A 103 8.84 -10.33 -12.95
C SER A 103 7.38 -9.94 -12.77
N ASN A 104 6.68 -10.66 -11.90
CA ASN A 104 5.30 -10.40 -11.51
C ASN A 104 5.27 -9.60 -10.21
N PHE A 105 4.56 -8.46 -10.20
CA PHE A 105 4.48 -7.55 -9.06
C PHE A 105 4.05 -8.23 -7.77
N PHE A 106 3.04 -9.09 -7.84
CA PHE A 106 2.44 -9.72 -6.67
C PHE A 106 3.23 -10.96 -6.22
N ASP A 107 3.82 -11.70 -7.15
CA ASP A 107 4.72 -12.81 -6.81
C ASP A 107 5.99 -12.30 -6.09
N LEU A 108 6.32 -11.01 -6.23
CA LEU A 108 7.39 -10.33 -5.52
C LEU A 108 6.95 -9.63 -4.22
N GLY A 109 5.72 -9.88 -3.74
CA GLY A 109 5.21 -9.32 -2.49
C GLY A 109 4.44 -8.00 -2.64
N GLY A 110 4.13 -7.59 -3.87
CA GLY A 110 3.26 -6.45 -4.16
C GLY A 110 1.86 -6.62 -3.57
N ASN A 111 1.23 -5.51 -3.17
CA ASN A 111 -0.12 -5.46 -2.62
C ASN A 111 -0.79 -4.12 -2.96
N SER A 112 -2.07 -3.94 -2.59
CA SER A 112 -2.83 -2.72 -2.92
C SER A 112 -2.15 -1.42 -2.50
N MET A 113 -1.55 -1.37 -1.31
CA MET A 113 -0.85 -0.18 -0.83
C MET A 113 0.40 0.11 -1.67
N LEU A 114 1.17 -0.93 -1.98
CA LEU A 114 2.35 -0.80 -2.84
C LEU A 114 1.96 -0.48 -4.29
N SER A 115 0.82 -0.96 -4.79
CA SER A 115 0.29 -0.61 -6.10
C SER A 115 -0.04 0.88 -6.18
N VAL A 116 -0.73 1.43 -5.17
CA VAL A 116 -1.03 2.88 -5.10
C VAL A 116 0.25 3.71 -5.04
N ARG A 117 1.23 3.30 -4.22
CA ARG A 117 2.54 3.97 -4.15
C ARG A 117 3.31 3.89 -5.46
N CYS A 118 3.27 2.73 -6.13
CA CYS A 118 3.92 2.52 -7.42
C CYS A 118 3.36 3.47 -8.48
N VAL A 119 2.04 3.57 -8.58
CA VAL A 119 1.35 4.50 -9.50
C VAL A 119 1.76 5.95 -9.22
N ALA A 120 1.76 6.37 -7.95
CA ALA A 120 2.12 7.74 -7.57
C ALA A 120 3.59 8.07 -7.91
N LEU A 121 4.52 7.17 -7.60
CA LEU A 121 5.95 7.34 -7.91
C LEU A 121 6.23 7.32 -9.41
N ALA A 122 5.52 6.49 -10.17
CA ALA A 122 5.64 6.43 -11.62
C ALA A 122 5.10 7.71 -12.28
N ALA A 123 3.96 8.22 -11.81
CA ALA A 123 3.38 9.47 -12.27
C ALA A 123 4.35 10.65 -12.05
N ALA A 124 5.04 10.69 -10.90
CA ALA A 124 6.09 11.68 -10.63
C ALA A 124 7.29 11.60 -11.60
N LYS A 125 7.48 10.46 -12.26
CA LYS A 125 8.49 10.24 -13.31
C LYS A 125 7.90 10.29 -14.73
N GLY A 126 6.66 10.76 -14.90
CA GLY A 126 5.99 10.91 -16.20
C GLY A 126 5.39 9.62 -16.77
N VAL A 127 5.40 8.51 -16.02
CA VAL A 127 4.81 7.22 -16.44
C VAL A 127 3.46 7.05 -15.75
N ASN A 128 2.37 7.23 -16.49
CA ASN A 128 1.02 7.23 -15.94
C ASN A 128 0.28 5.93 -16.23
N PHE A 129 -0.19 5.27 -15.17
CA PHE A 129 -1.07 4.09 -15.26
C PHE A 129 -1.90 3.96 -13.98
N THR A 130 -2.87 3.06 -13.99
CA THR A 130 -3.80 2.85 -12.88
C THR A 130 -3.45 1.62 -12.07
N VAL A 131 -3.94 1.55 -10.83
CA VAL A 131 -3.86 0.32 -10.02
C VAL A 131 -4.51 -0.85 -10.75
N SER A 132 -5.64 -0.62 -11.43
CA SER A 132 -6.32 -1.63 -12.25
C SER A 132 -5.40 -2.22 -13.33
N GLN A 133 -4.56 -1.40 -13.98
CA GLN A 133 -3.58 -1.89 -14.95
C GLN A 133 -2.52 -2.80 -14.33
N ILE A 134 -2.07 -2.55 -13.08
CA ILE A 134 -1.18 -3.47 -12.36
C ILE A 134 -1.88 -4.82 -12.14
N TYR A 135 -3.15 -4.82 -11.73
CA TYR A 135 -3.90 -6.06 -11.48
C TYR A 135 -4.15 -6.86 -12.77
N ASN A 136 -4.48 -6.18 -13.87
CA ASN A 136 -4.76 -6.82 -15.15
C ASN A 136 -3.48 -7.29 -15.88
N ASN A 137 -2.37 -6.59 -15.68
CA ASN A 137 -1.09 -6.88 -16.29
C ASN A 137 0.01 -6.87 -15.22
N PRO A 138 0.07 -7.90 -14.36
CA PRO A 138 0.96 -7.89 -13.19
C PRO A 138 2.43 -8.12 -13.53
N VAL A 139 2.76 -8.45 -14.78
CA VAL A 139 4.12 -8.75 -15.23
C VAL A 139 4.73 -7.50 -15.85
N LEU A 140 5.98 -7.16 -15.51
CA LEU A 140 6.62 -5.89 -15.90
C LEU A 140 6.47 -5.54 -17.39
N ASP A 141 6.74 -6.48 -18.30
CA ASP A 141 6.64 -6.23 -19.73
C ASP A 141 5.19 -6.00 -20.20
N THR A 142 4.25 -6.83 -19.74
CA THR A 142 2.82 -6.67 -20.05
C THR A 142 2.24 -5.39 -19.44
N LEU A 143 2.69 -5.01 -18.24
CA LEU A 143 2.33 -3.75 -17.60
C LEU A 143 2.80 -2.60 -18.48
N ALA A 144 4.10 -2.55 -18.77
CA ALA A 144 4.71 -1.48 -19.56
C ALA A 144 4.07 -1.37 -20.95
N ALA A 145 3.78 -2.49 -21.61
CA ALA A 145 3.10 -2.51 -22.90
C ALA A 145 1.64 -2.04 -22.83
N SER A 146 0.96 -2.20 -21.68
CA SER A 146 -0.41 -1.72 -21.47
C SER A 146 -0.50 -0.21 -21.25
N ILE A 147 0.63 0.46 -20.97
CA ILE A 147 0.69 1.89 -20.74
C ILE A 147 0.63 2.59 -22.09
N LYS A 148 -0.53 3.15 -22.39
CA LYS A 148 -0.67 4.09 -23.50
C LYS A 148 -0.06 5.42 -23.06
N GLU A 149 0.56 6.14 -23.99
CA GLU A 149 0.91 7.55 -23.80
C GLU A 149 -0.38 8.36 -23.62
N GLN A 150 -0.92 8.35 -22.40
CA GLN A 150 -1.97 9.25 -21.98
C GLN A 150 -1.38 10.16 -20.91
N CYS A 151 -1.27 11.43 -21.26
CA CYS A 151 -1.03 12.50 -20.31
C CYS A 151 -2.23 12.60 -19.38
N PHE A 152 -2.22 11.83 -18.29
CA PHE A 152 -3.02 12.16 -17.13
C PHE A 152 -2.47 13.47 -16.57
N LYS A 153 -3.13 14.58 -16.88
CA LYS A 153 -2.94 15.80 -16.11
C LYS A 153 -3.50 15.51 -14.73
N ASN A 154 -2.62 15.29 -13.76
CA ASN A 154 -2.99 15.55 -12.37
C ASN A 154 -3.27 17.04 -12.29
N GLU A 155 -4.53 17.43 -12.52
CA GLU A 155 -5.02 18.72 -12.08
C GLU A 155 -5.02 18.67 -10.55
N TYR A 156 -3.87 19.06 -9.98
CA TYR A 156 -3.85 19.50 -8.61
C TYR A 156 -4.91 20.61 -8.52
N VAL A 157 -5.94 20.38 -7.71
CA VAL A 157 -6.95 21.38 -7.43
C VAL A 157 -6.23 22.52 -6.73
N SER A 158 -5.83 23.54 -7.49
CA SER A 158 -5.32 24.77 -6.93
C SER A 158 -6.45 25.45 -6.18
N SER A 159 -6.11 26.08 -5.06
CA SER A 159 -7.01 27.00 -4.39
C SER A 159 -7.47 28.06 -5.39
N ASN A 160 -8.77 28.36 -5.39
CA ASN A 160 -9.31 29.43 -6.25
C ASN A 160 -8.74 30.80 -5.83
N GLU A 161 -9.09 31.86 -6.58
CA GLU A 161 -8.66 33.26 -6.33
C GLU A 161 -8.92 33.76 -4.89
N ASN A 162 -9.76 33.07 -4.11
CA ASN A 162 -10.10 33.39 -2.72
C ASN A 162 -9.45 32.45 -1.69
N ASN A 163 -8.43 31.66 -2.07
CA ASN A 163 -7.77 30.68 -1.22
C ASN A 163 -8.71 29.59 -0.65
N ARG A 164 -9.83 29.31 -1.35
CA ARG A 164 -10.82 28.30 -0.96
C ARG A 164 -10.69 27.06 -1.83
N LEU A 165 -10.96 25.92 -1.23
CA LEU A 165 -10.90 24.61 -1.88
C LEU A 165 -12.30 24.04 -2.00
N LYS A 166 -12.66 23.50 -3.16
CA LYS A 166 -13.99 22.91 -3.37
C LYS A 166 -14.13 21.65 -2.52
N THR A 167 -15.28 21.48 -1.87
CA THR A 167 -15.54 20.24 -1.12
C THR A 167 -15.69 19.05 -2.05
N LEU A 168 -15.27 17.87 -1.56
CA LEU A 168 -15.44 16.63 -2.28
C LEU A 168 -16.92 16.24 -2.34
N PRO A 169 -17.41 15.65 -3.45
CA PRO A 169 -18.80 15.22 -3.57
C PRO A 169 -19.26 14.32 -2.43
N MET A 170 -18.37 13.45 -1.93
CA MET A 170 -18.66 12.57 -0.81
C MET A 170 -18.95 13.35 0.48
N VAL A 171 -18.13 14.35 0.83
CA VAL A 171 -18.35 15.13 2.07
C VAL A 171 -19.65 15.91 2.00
N ARG A 172 -19.93 16.51 0.84
CA ARG A 172 -21.17 17.25 0.61
C ARG A 172 -22.39 16.31 0.66
N PHE A 173 -22.28 15.09 0.11
CA PHE A 173 -23.31 14.05 0.27
C PHE A 173 -23.57 13.69 1.74
N PHE A 174 -22.52 13.48 2.54
CA PHE A 174 -22.67 13.19 3.97
C PHE A 174 -23.35 14.33 4.72
N TYR A 175 -22.95 15.58 4.46
CA TYR A 175 -23.56 16.76 5.06
C TYR A 175 -25.07 16.84 4.76
N HIS A 176 -25.47 16.72 3.48
CA HIS A 176 -26.87 16.81 3.08
C HIS A 176 -27.71 15.62 3.55
N ARG A 177 -27.15 14.40 3.54
CA ARG A 177 -27.93 13.18 3.75
C ARG A 177 -27.96 12.71 5.20
N VAL A 178 -26.83 12.81 5.90
CA VAL A 178 -26.66 12.26 7.24
C VAL A 178 -26.59 13.36 8.29
N LYS A 179 -26.26 14.59 7.88
CA LYS A 179 -25.79 15.70 8.73
C LYS A 179 -24.50 15.29 9.45
N LEU A 180 -23.50 16.16 9.48
CA LEU A 180 -22.22 15.87 10.14
C LEU A 180 -22.42 15.82 11.67
N MET A 181 -22.91 14.69 12.15
CA MET A 181 -23.20 14.43 13.56
C MET A 181 -21.99 13.81 14.25
N GLU A 182 -21.98 13.89 15.58
CA GLU A 182 -20.86 13.46 16.44
C GLU A 182 -20.45 11.98 16.27
N HIS A 183 -21.32 11.12 15.73
CA HIS A 183 -21.01 9.70 15.51
C HIS A 183 -19.96 9.45 14.42
N PHE A 184 -19.59 10.47 13.62
CA PHE A 184 -18.47 10.40 12.68
C PHE A 184 -17.14 10.88 13.28
N ASN A 185 -17.14 11.33 14.54
CA ASN A 185 -15.92 11.66 15.23
C ASN A 185 -15.10 10.39 15.44
N ILE A 186 -13.85 10.39 14.98
CA ILE A 186 -12.87 9.36 15.35
C ILE A 186 -12.41 9.69 16.77
N SER A 187 -13.22 9.30 17.75
CA SER A 187 -12.90 9.37 19.18
C SER A 187 -12.23 8.06 19.61
N GLU A 188 -11.60 8.06 20.79
CA GLU A 188 -11.06 6.83 21.42
C GLU A 188 -9.83 6.21 20.73
N MET A 189 -8.99 7.04 20.11
CA MET A 189 -7.63 6.61 19.77
C MET A 189 -6.77 6.58 21.04
N PHE A 190 -6.50 5.37 21.54
CA PHE A 190 -5.62 5.15 22.69
C PHE A 190 -4.22 4.79 22.21
N ILE A 191 -3.21 5.50 22.71
CA ILE A 191 -1.80 5.17 22.51
C ILE A 191 -1.26 4.77 23.87
N ASP A 192 -0.95 3.49 24.03
CA ASP A 192 -0.24 3.01 25.21
C ASP A 192 1.25 3.26 25.03
N THR A 193 1.88 3.83 26.06
CA THR A 193 3.29 4.20 26.03
C THR A 193 4.00 3.52 27.18
N GLU A 194 5.07 2.76 26.90
CA GLU A 194 5.85 2.08 27.93
C GLU A 194 6.45 3.06 28.96
N ASN A 195 6.70 4.31 28.55
CA ASN A 195 7.25 5.37 29.39
C ASN A 195 6.24 6.49 29.60
N VAL A 196 6.43 7.24 30.69
CA VAL A 196 5.65 8.47 30.94
C VAL A 196 5.93 9.47 29.84
N LEU A 197 4.88 9.82 29.08
CA LEU A 197 4.96 10.82 28.02
C LEU A 197 4.99 12.23 28.60
N ASP A 198 5.97 13.04 28.18
CA ASP A 198 5.98 14.47 28.49
C ASP A 198 4.86 15.17 27.72
N LYS A 199 3.88 15.69 28.47
CA LYS A 199 2.70 16.36 27.93
C LYS A 199 3.06 17.61 27.12
N SER A 200 4.09 18.35 27.54
CA SER A 200 4.50 19.58 26.85
C SER A 200 5.04 19.27 25.45
N VAL A 201 5.81 18.19 25.33
CA VAL A 201 6.35 17.70 24.07
C VAL A 201 5.23 17.18 23.16
N LEU A 202 4.27 16.44 23.69
CA LEU A 202 3.11 15.98 22.91
C LEU A 202 2.31 17.17 22.34
N ILE A 203 2.04 18.18 23.18
CA ILE A 203 1.32 19.38 22.75
C ILE A 203 2.10 20.11 21.63
N GLN A 204 3.42 20.25 21.78
CA GLN A 204 4.27 20.85 20.75
C GLN A 204 4.22 20.05 19.44
N ALA A 205 4.30 18.72 19.50
CA ALA A 205 4.22 17.86 18.33
C ALA A 205 2.87 18.00 17.60
N ILE A 206 1.75 17.99 18.32
CA ILE A 206 0.41 18.17 17.72
C ILE A 206 0.26 19.59 17.11
N ASN A 207 0.79 20.62 17.77
CA ASN A 207 0.80 21.98 17.22
C ASN A 207 1.62 22.05 15.94
N GLN A 208 2.78 21.39 15.89
CA GLN A 208 3.59 21.32 14.67
C GLN A 208 2.84 20.60 13.54
N LEU A 209 2.20 19.47 13.83
CA LEU A 209 1.37 18.76 12.84
C LEU A 209 0.25 19.65 12.30
N THR A 210 -0.39 20.43 13.18
CA THR A 210 -1.42 21.40 12.77
C THR A 210 -0.87 22.46 11.83
N GLN A 211 0.36 22.93 12.04
CA GLN A 211 1.02 23.88 11.14
C GLN A 211 1.35 23.23 9.79
N ASP A 212 1.97 22.05 9.81
CA ASP A 212 2.49 21.36 8.62
C ASP A 212 1.36 20.84 7.72
N TYR A 213 0.23 20.41 8.31
CA TYR A 213 -0.86 19.76 7.59
C TYR A 213 -2.12 20.63 7.55
N SER A 214 -2.31 21.28 6.40
CA SER A 214 -3.49 22.11 6.10
C SER A 214 -4.84 21.43 6.37
N LEU A 215 -4.95 20.10 6.24
CA LEU A 215 -6.18 19.36 6.50
C LEU A 215 -6.71 19.56 7.93
N LEU A 216 -5.81 19.68 8.91
CA LEU A 216 -6.17 19.94 10.32
C LEU A 216 -6.66 21.37 10.55
N ARG A 217 -6.53 22.23 9.54
CA ARG A 217 -6.91 23.65 9.55
C ARG A 217 -7.96 23.97 8.49
N MET A 218 -8.57 22.96 7.90
CA MET A 218 -9.67 23.14 6.95
C MET A 218 -10.99 23.27 7.70
N VAL A 219 -11.74 24.33 7.40
CA VAL A 219 -13.08 24.55 7.93
C VAL A 219 -14.06 24.59 6.75
N ALA A 220 -15.15 23.83 6.85
CA ALA A 220 -16.21 23.85 5.85
C ALA A 220 -17.03 25.15 5.98
N ASP A 221 -17.12 25.91 4.90
CA ASP A 221 -17.90 27.14 4.88
C ASP A 221 -19.37 26.81 4.67
N GLN A 222 -20.18 26.94 5.72
CA GLN A 222 -21.62 26.75 5.61
C GLN A 222 -22.27 28.02 5.05
N LYS A 223 -22.98 27.89 3.93
CA LYS A 223 -23.80 28.95 3.33
C LYS A 223 -25.04 28.34 2.70
N ASP A 224 -26.21 28.90 2.99
CA ASP A 224 -27.50 28.48 2.42
C ASP A 224 -27.77 26.96 2.59
N ASP A 225 -27.46 26.43 3.79
CA ASP A 225 -27.52 25.00 4.13
C ASP A 225 -26.70 24.08 3.20
N ASP A 226 -25.58 24.58 2.67
CA ASP A 226 -24.63 23.81 1.87
C ASP A 226 -23.19 24.10 2.31
N ILE A 227 -22.29 23.17 2.03
CA ILE A 227 -20.85 23.28 2.34
C ILE A 227 -20.04 23.13 1.06
N GLN A 228 -20.08 24.12 0.19
CA GLN A 228 -19.45 24.02 -1.14
C GLN A 228 -17.93 24.17 -1.12
N PHE A 229 -17.39 24.82 -0.08
CA PHE A 229 -15.99 25.16 0.00
C PHE A 229 -15.42 24.90 1.39
N TYR A 230 -14.12 24.65 1.42
CA TYR A 230 -13.28 24.76 2.59
C TYR A 230 -12.51 26.07 2.55
N SER A 231 -12.42 26.72 3.71
CA SER A 231 -11.45 27.76 3.98
C SER A 231 -10.32 27.23 4.86
N LEU A 232 -9.11 27.72 4.62
CA LEU A 232 -7.97 27.46 5.49
C LEU A 232 -7.93 28.48 6.62
N VAL A 233 -7.82 28.00 7.85
CA VAL A 233 -7.60 28.88 9.02
C VAL A 233 -6.12 28.87 9.43
N SER A 234 -5.74 29.91 10.18
CA SER A 234 -4.43 29.94 10.84
C SER A 234 -4.32 28.80 11.85
N ALA A 235 -3.09 28.30 12.06
CA ALA A 235 -2.81 27.40 13.17
C ALA A 235 -2.88 28.12 14.53
N GLU A 236 -2.77 29.45 14.53
CA GLU A 236 -2.84 30.29 15.72
C GLU A 236 -4.25 30.26 16.33
N GLY A 237 -4.36 29.88 17.60
CA GLY A 237 -5.64 29.83 18.34
C GLY A 237 -6.31 28.46 18.42
N LEU A 238 -5.73 27.41 17.83
CA LEU A 238 -6.09 26.03 18.13
C LEU A 238 -5.44 25.62 19.44
N HIS A 239 -6.25 25.19 20.41
CA HIS A 239 -5.79 24.83 21.74
C HIS A 239 -6.15 23.38 22.06
N ILE A 240 -5.22 22.75 22.76
CA ILE A 240 -5.32 21.37 23.20
C ILE A 240 -5.85 21.40 24.64
N GLN A 241 -7.11 21.01 24.85
CA GLN A 241 -7.74 21.01 26.15
C GLN A 241 -7.77 19.61 26.77
N GLN A 242 -7.41 19.52 28.06
CA GLN A 242 -7.53 18.30 28.85
C GLN A 242 -8.97 18.14 29.36
N ILE A 243 -9.59 16.97 29.13
CA ILE A 243 -10.99 16.71 29.54
C ILE A 243 -11.08 15.89 30.85
N GLY A 244 -9.98 15.44 31.46
CA GLY A 244 -10.05 14.71 32.73
C GLY A 244 -8.71 14.41 33.41
N CYS A 245 -8.76 14.04 34.69
CA CYS A 245 -7.57 13.75 35.51
C CYS A 245 -7.05 12.30 35.40
N PHE A 246 -7.88 11.37 34.95
CA PHE A 246 -7.59 9.92 34.96
C PHE A 246 -7.38 9.32 33.57
N SER A 247 -7.71 10.04 32.51
CA SER A 247 -7.38 9.69 31.14
C SER A 247 -6.83 10.94 30.45
N SER A 248 -5.73 10.77 29.71
CA SER A 248 -5.08 11.81 28.92
C SER A 248 -5.93 12.17 27.69
N ARG A 249 -7.23 12.38 27.89
CA ARG A 249 -8.16 12.76 26.84
C ARG A 249 -7.91 14.23 26.52
N VAL A 250 -7.61 14.44 25.25
CA VAL A 250 -7.22 15.70 24.67
C VAL A 250 -8.22 16.04 23.57
N GLU A 251 -8.74 17.26 23.57
CA GLU A 251 -9.59 17.78 22.51
C GLU A 251 -8.95 19.00 21.87
N LEU A 252 -8.99 19.06 20.55
CA LEU A 252 -8.61 20.23 19.77
C LEU A 252 -9.83 21.15 19.71
N THR A 253 -9.80 22.22 20.50
CA THR A 253 -10.86 23.22 20.53
C THR A 253 -10.35 24.55 20.00
N ARG A 254 -11.27 25.37 19.49
CA ARG A 254 -11.02 26.76 19.14
C ARG A 254 -11.80 27.64 20.12
N ARG A 255 -11.17 28.70 20.63
CA ARG A 255 -11.85 29.78 21.36
C ARG A 255 -12.30 30.88 20.41
#